data_AF-A0A933WZS0-F1
#
_entry.id   AF-A0A933WZS0-F1
#
_cell.length_a   1.000
_cell.length_b   1.000
_cell.length_c   1.000
_cell.angle_alpha   90.00
_cell.angle_beta   90.00
_cell.angle_gamma   90.00
#
_symmetry.space_group_name_H-M   'P 1'
#
loop_
_entity.id
_entity.type
_entity.pdbx_description
1 polymer ?
#
loop_
_entity_poly.entity_id
_entity_poly.type
_entity_poly.pdbx_seq_one_letter_code
_entity_poly.pdbx_strand_id
1 'polypeptide(L)'
;MLTTLKATVQGDRIQWLEDSEGVFPASRLVQALITPLEEPPVAATPDERSQRRVAALKKLASLNAFSSIQDPVAWQHEVRSDRELPGREP
;
A
#
# COMPACT_ATOMS: atom_id res chain seq x y z
N MET A 1 -0.80 -22.09 24.94
CA MET A 1 0.14 -21.04 24.51
C MET A 1 0.42 -21.26 23.03
N LEU A 2 0.46 -20.19 22.23
CA LEU A 2 0.78 -20.27 20.80
C LEU A 2 2.24 -19.86 20.61
N THR A 3 3.01 -20.68 19.88
CA THR A 3 4.38 -20.37 19.47
C THR A 3 4.37 -20.05 17.98
N THR A 4 4.96 -18.93 17.60
CA THR A 4 5.05 -18.50 16.20
C THR A 4 6.47 -18.70 15.71
N LEU A 5 6.64 -19.48 14.65
CA LEU A 5 7.90 -19.66 13.93
C LEU A 5 7.77 -19.05 12.53
N LYS A 6 8.88 -18.51 12.02
CA LYS A 6 8.92 -18.02 10.65
C LYS A 6 9.13 -19.16 9.68
N ALA A 7 8.40 -19.13 8.56
CA ALA A 7 8.52 -20.11 7.50
C ALA A 7 8.21 -19.48 6.15
N THR A 8 8.70 -20.13 5.10
CA THR A 8 8.25 -19.93 3.73
C THR A 8 7.23 -21.02 3.40
N VAL A 9 6.08 -20.64 2.85
CA VAL A 9 5.03 -21.58 2.42
C VAL A 9 4.96 -21.57 0.89
N GLN A 10 5.13 -22.75 0.27
CA GLN A 10 5.03 -22.94 -1.17
C GLN A 10 4.05 -24.08 -1.47
N GLY A 11 2.83 -23.75 -1.89
CA GLY A 11 1.78 -24.73 -2.11
C GLY A 11 1.42 -25.45 -0.81
N ASP A 12 1.68 -26.76 -0.76
CA ASP A 12 1.47 -27.63 0.40
C ASP A 12 2.74 -27.83 1.26
N ARG A 13 3.85 -27.19 0.89
CA ARG A 13 5.14 -27.32 1.59
C ARG A 13 5.42 -26.12 2.47
N ILE A 14 5.87 -26.39 3.69
CA ILE A 14 6.32 -25.39 4.66
C ILE A 14 7.82 -25.62 4.90
N GLN A 15 8.63 -24.60 4.68
CA GLN A 15 10.04 -24.59 4.99
C GLN A 15 10.29 -23.63 6.16
N TRP A 16 10.65 -24.17 7.33
CA TRP A 16 10.96 -23.37 8.50
C TRP A 16 12.27 -22.59 8.30
N LEU A 17 12.26 -21.32 8.69
CA LEU A 17 13.44 -20.45 8.67
C LEU A 17 14.26 -20.54 9.97
N GLU A 18 13.71 -21.24 10.97
CA GLU A 18 14.24 -21.40 12.32
C GLU A 18 14.16 -22.90 12.71
N ASP A 19 14.87 -23.31 13.77
CA ASP A 19 14.77 -24.68 14.28
C ASP A 19 13.35 -24.97 14.75
N SER A 20 12.72 -25.98 14.13
CA SER A 20 11.35 -26.35 14.35
C SER A 20 11.18 -27.65 15.14
N GLU A 21 12.23 -28.43 15.41
CA GLU A 21 12.08 -29.79 15.95
C GLU A 21 11.39 -29.81 17.32
N GLY A 22 11.63 -28.78 18.14
CA GLY A 22 10.96 -28.65 19.44
C GLY A 22 9.46 -28.33 19.37
N VAL A 23 9.00 -27.67 18.31
CA VAL A 23 7.61 -27.20 18.16
C VAL A 23 6.80 -28.12 17.26
N PHE A 24 7.40 -28.51 16.13
CA PHE A 24 6.86 -29.38 15.10
C PHE A 24 7.73 -30.65 14.94
N PRO A 25 7.72 -31.57 15.92
CA PRO A 25 8.50 -32.80 15.83
C PRO A 25 7.89 -33.78 14.83
N ALA A 26 8.75 -34.50 14.10
CA ALA A 26 8.33 -35.49 13.09
C ALA A 26 7.51 -36.66 13.66
N SER A 27 7.57 -36.89 14.97
CA SER A 27 6.91 -38.01 15.65
C SER A 27 5.42 -37.77 15.94
N ARG A 28 4.89 -36.56 15.78
CA ARG A 28 3.49 -36.25 16.10
C ARG A 28 2.86 -35.26 15.12
N LEU A 29 1.55 -35.37 14.95
CA LEU A 29 0.76 -34.37 14.24
C LEU A 29 0.49 -33.17 15.15
N VAL A 30 0.74 -31.96 14.64
CA VAL A 30 0.51 -30.70 15.34
C VAL A 30 -0.40 -29.84 14.47
N GLN A 31 -1.50 -29.34 15.04
CA GLN A 31 -2.36 -28.38 14.34
C GLN A 31 -1.68 -27.00 14.30
N ALA A 32 -1.73 -26.34 13.14
CA ALA A 32 -1.13 -25.03 12.93
C ALA A 32 -2.14 -24.07 12.29
N LEU A 33 -2.08 -22.80 12.70
CA LEU A 33 -2.73 -21.69 12.00
C LEU A 33 -1.68 -20.98 11.15
N ILE A 34 -1.97 -20.82 9.86
CA ILE A 34 -1.07 -20.17 8.91
C ILE A 34 -1.67 -18.83 8.52
N THR A 35 -0.98 -17.75 8.86
CA THR A 35 -1.32 -16.40 8.44
C THR A 35 -0.24 -15.90 7.49
N PRO A 36 -0.53 -15.68 6.20
CA PRO A 36 0.44 -15.09 5.28
C PRO A 36 0.91 -13.73 5.79
N LEU A 37 2.23 -13.54 5.84
CA LEU A 37 2.79 -12.24 6.18
C LEU A 37 2.72 -11.34 4.95
N GLU A 38 1.89 -10.30 5.00
CA GLU A 38 1.90 -9.25 3.99
C GLU A 38 3.11 -8.36 4.24
N GLU A 39 4.14 -8.49 3.42
CA GLU A 39 5.18 -7.46 3.38
C GLU A 39 4.57 -6.17 2.83
N PRO A 40 4.83 -5.02 3.46
CA PRO A 40 4.43 -3.75 2.87
C PRO A 40 5.03 -3.68 1.47
N PRO A 41 4.25 -3.29 0.45
CA PRO A 41 4.76 -3.23 -0.91
C PRO A 41 6.03 -2.39 -0.89
N VAL A 42 7.11 -2.94 -1.47
CA VAL A 42 8.39 -2.23 -1.60
C VAL A 42 8.08 -0.83 -2.07
N ALA A 43 8.47 0.16 -1.26
CA ALA A 43 8.14 1.55 -1.53
C ALA A 43 8.63 1.88 -2.94
N ALA A 44 7.70 2.22 -3.83
CA ALA A 44 8.02 2.52 -5.21
C ALA A 44 9.11 3.59 -5.27
N THR A 45 10.10 3.37 -6.13
CA THR A 45 11.18 4.33 -6.34
C THR A 45 10.61 5.69 -6.75
N PRO A 46 11.34 6.80 -6.53
CA PRO A 46 10.91 8.13 -6.99
C PRO A 46 10.45 8.14 -8.46
N ASP A 47 11.15 7.41 -9.33
CA ASP A 47 10.86 7.33 -10.76
C ASP A 47 9.58 6.55 -11.04
N GLU A 48 9.39 5.38 -10.43
CA GLU A 48 8.15 4.60 -10.56
C GLU A 48 6.94 5.40 -10.06
N ARG A 49 7.08 6.14 -8.95
CA ARG A 49 6.03 7.03 -8.46
C ARG A 49 5.72 8.15 -9.45
N SER A 50 6.74 8.75 -10.05
CA SER A 50 6.58 9.78 -11.07
C SER A 50 5.83 9.24 -12.29
N GLN A 51 6.24 8.09 -12.82
CA GLN A 51 5.60 7.43 -13.96
C GLN A 51 4.15 7.06 -13.66
N ARG A 52 3.86 6.51 -12.47
CA ARG A 52 2.48 6.20 -12.05
C ARG A 52 1.60 7.44 -11.99
N ARG A 53 2.10 8.58 -11.47
CA ARG A 53 1.36 9.84 -11.47
C ARG A 53 1.06 10.34 -12.87
N VAL A 54 2.07 10.34 -13.76
CA VAL A 54 1.89 10.74 -15.15
C VAL A 54 0.86 9.85 -15.86
N ALA A 55 0.94 8.53 -15.65
CA ALA A 55 -0.03 7.58 -16.21
C ALA A 55 -1.45 7.85 -15.69
N ALA A 56 -1.61 8.12 -14.39
CA ALA A 56 -2.91 8.46 -13.80
C ALA A 56 -3.48 9.77 -14.40
N LEU A 57 -2.66 10.82 -14.54
CA LEU A 57 -3.09 12.08 -15.16
C LEU A 57 -3.49 11.89 -16.62
N LYS A 58 -2.71 11.11 -17.40
CA LYS A 58 -3.06 10.76 -18.79
C LYS A 58 -4.39 10.01 -18.87
N LYS A 59 -4.64 9.08 -17.95
CA LYS A 59 -5.91 8.35 -17.87
C LYS A 59 -7.07 9.30 -17.59
N LEU A 60 -6.94 10.20 -16.63
CA LEU A 60 -7.96 11.20 -16.32
C LEU A 60 -8.26 12.11 -17.51
N ALA A 61 -7.22 12.56 -18.23
CA ALA A 61 -7.38 13.34 -19.44
C ALA A 61 -8.13 12.55 -20.54
N SER A 62 -7.76 11.28 -20.75
CA SER A 62 -8.43 10.42 -21.76
C SER A 62 -9.91 10.17 -21.48
N LEU A 63 -10.30 10.21 -20.20
CA LEU A 63 -11.68 10.05 -19.77
C LEU A 63 -12.47 11.36 -19.79
N ASN A 64 -11.85 12.48 -20.17
CA ASN A 64 -12.42 13.82 -20.01
C ASN A 64 -13.00 14.02 -18.59
N ALA A 65 -12.26 13.57 -17.58
CA ALA A 65 -12.73 13.47 -16.20
C ALA A 65 -13.19 14.81 -15.59
N PHE A 66 -12.76 15.92 -16.17
CA PHE A 66 -13.08 17.28 -15.73
C PHE A 66 -13.93 18.06 -16.76
N SER A 67 -14.61 17.36 -17.67
CA SER A 67 -15.42 17.99 -18.73
C SER A 67 -16.57 18.86 -18.22
N SER A 68 -17.01 18.66 -16.98
CA SER A 68 -18.03 19.49 -16.33
C SER A 68 -17.52 20.86 -15.88
N ILE A 69 -16.20 21.07 -15.83
CA ILE A 69 -15.59 22.35 -15.46
C ILE A 69 -15.48 23.21 -16.72
N GLN A 70 -16.39 24.18 -16.87
CA GLN A 70 -16.45 25.03 -18.05
C GLN A 70 -15.33 26.08 -18.09
N ASP A 71 -15.05 26.69 -16.94
CA ASP A 71 -13.94 27.63 -16.76
C ASP A 71 -13.06 27.15 -15.58
N PRO A 72 -11.93 26.50 -15.88
CA PRO A 72 -11.01 26.01 -14.85
C PRO A 72 -10.44 27.13 -13.97
N VAL A 73 -10.27 28.34 -14.50
CA VAL A 73 -9.70 29.47 -13.76
C VAL A 73 -10.73 29.99 -12.77
N ALA A 74 -11.97 30.24 -13.22
CA ALA A 74 -13.05 30.66 -12.33
C ALA A 74 -13.31 29.61 -11.23
N TRP A 75 -13.40 28.33 -11.61
CA TRP A 75 -13.55 27.24 -10.65
C TRP A 75 -12.41 27.18 -9.62
N GLN A 76 -11.17 27.40 -10.05
CA GLN A 76 -10.03 27.44 -9.13
C GLN A 76 -10.15 28.62 -8.16
N HIS A 77 -10.60 29.79 -8.60
CA HIS A 77 -10.83 30.93 -7.72
C HIS A 77 -11.96 30.69 -6.70
N GLU A 78 -13.03 29.98 -7.09
CA GLU A 78 -14.13 29.62 -6.19
C GLU A 78 -13.71 28.62 -5.11
N VAL A 79 -12.93 27.60 -5.49
CA VAL A 79 -12.54 26.51 -4.57
C VAL A 79 -11.32 26.87 -3.74
N ARG A 80 -10.44 27.75 -4.22
CA ARG A 80 -9.24 28.14 -3.49
C ARG A 80 -9.62 29.04 -2.32
N SER A 81 -9.54 28.50 -1.12
CA SER A 81 -9.53 29.31 0.10
C SER A 81 -8.22 30.11 0.18
N ASP A 82 -8.32 31.41 0.45
CA ASP A 82 -7.13 32.19 0.74
C ASP A 82 -6.49 31.66 2.02
N ARG A 83 -5.18 31.44 1.95
CA ARG A 83 -4.41 31.02 3.11
C ARG A 83 -4.21 32.23 4.00
N GLU A 84 -4.48 32.08 5.30
CA GLU A 84 -4.15 33.12 6.28
C GLU A 84 -2.68 33.53 6.12
N LEU A 85 -2.47 34.84 6.05
CA LEU A 85 -1.13 35.38 5.99
C LEU A 85 -0.50 35.22 7.38
N PRO A 86 0.65 34.53 7.50
CA PRO A 86 1.30 34.38 8.79
C PRO A 86 1.65 35.76 9.35
N GLY A 87 1.12 36.08 10.54
CA GLY A 87 1.39 37.33 11.25
C GLY A 87 0.40 38.48 11.02
N ARG A 88 -0.75 38.26 10.38
CA ARG A 88 -1.88 39.20 10.46
C ARG A 88 -2.93 38.65 11.43
N GLU A 89 -3.09 39.30 12.57
CA GLU A 89 -4.33 39.14 13.35
C GLU A 89 -5.48 39.91 12.66
N PRO A 90 -6.74 39.45 12.84
CA PRO A 90 -7.92 40.01 12.16
C PRO A 90 -8.23 41.47 12.50
#